data_AF-A0A431IGJ6-F1
#
_entry.id   AF-A0A431IGJ6-F1
#
_cell.length_a   1.000
_cell.length_b   1.000
_cell.length_c   1.000
_cell.angle_alpha   90.00
_cell.angle_beta   90.00
_cell.angle_gamma   90.00
#
_symmetry.space_group_name_H-M   'P 1'
#
loop_
_entity.id
_entity.type
_entity.pdbx_description
1 polymer ?
#
loop_
_entity_poly.entity_id
_entity_poly.type
_entity_poly.pdbx_seq_one_letter_code
_entity_poly.pdbx_strand_id
1 'polypeptide(L)'
;MPRQLVPLIGNVIQVDDHEAVTHEDPRVRRCIAIMDPCAGEGEAVVDLATAIYGGSLVGKQIKFYLVEMEPHRAKQSEALVVSARLDTRASSKVLCGDSMCLEYMKANRCVGAGLLYVNPPYSDRDADFDRLEARWLSRFHDALCERGVLVFVIPTSALNACAEDLARHFDQVHCFKFPEPFFEKYRQVVLIGVRGTSLPTPRSDILGSVAAWASAPNAIPELPNKPLRNRAQVPSFREVDEPYQTSYRAGFSSFAISKMDLHAVAMSATPWRIRDRQGREFVIGGLLPESGGAALREPRIDTVMPLHAGHITSALALDLYNGVELEPNDPASGLPRVLLKAVFRREWLTVERKLNEKNVLVSERQRERPKISITVLDLKAGRVHKLRSSVERTGHRSLELMTVADFL
;
A
#
# COMPACT_ATOMS: atom_id res chain seq x y z
N MET A 1 10.88 -22.46 -13.51
CA MET A 1 10.36 -23.39 -12.48
C MET A 1 9.88 -24.68 -13.15
N PRO A 2 9.97 -25.87 -12.51
CA PRO A 2 9.33 -27.08 -13.01
C PRO A 2 7.83 -26.88 -13.23
N ARG A 3 7.33 -27.20 -14.43
CA ARG A 3 5.95 -26.94 -14.86
C ARG A 3 4.88 -27.58 -13.95
N GLN A 4 5.17 -28.77 -13.43
CA GLN A 4 4.28 -29.49 -12.50
C GLN A 4 4.04 -28.81 -11.14
N LEU A 5 4.86 -27.82 -10.76
CA LEU A 5 4.66 -27.04 -9.54
C LEU A 5 3.64 -25.93 -9.72
N VAL A 6 3.43 -25.44 -10.95
CA VAL A 6 2.54 -24.31 -11.25
C VAL A 6 1.10 -24.58 -10.80
N PRO A 7 0.48 -25.75 -11.07
CA PRO A 7 -0.87 -26.03 -10.61
C PRO A 7 -1.00 -26.04 -9.08
N LEU A 8 0.06 -26.41 -8.34
CA LEU A 8 0.06 -26.39 -6.88
C LEU A 8 -0.02 -24.97 -6.33
N ILE A 9 0.53 -23.99 -7.05
CA ILE A 9 0.37 -22.57 -6.70
C ILE A 9 -1.09 -22.14 -6.87
N GLY A 10 -1.78 -22.64 -7.90
CA GLY A 10 -3.22 -22.40 -8.09
C GLY A 10 -4.08 -22.89 -6.91
N ASN A 11 -3.63 -23.90 -6.16
CA ASN A 11 -4.34 -24.42 -4.99
C ASN A 11 -4.35 -23.46 -3.78
N VAL A 12 -3.49 -22.44 -3.77
CA VAL A 12 -3.35 -21.46 -2.68
C VAL A 12 -3.79 -20.05 -3.10
N ILE A 13 -4.53 -19.93 -4.21
CA ILE A 13 -5.07 -18.66 -4.71
C ILE A 13 -6.53 -18.89 -5.09
N GLN A 14 -7.41 -17.97 -4.69
CA GLN A 14 -8.83 -17.99 -5.05
C GLN A 14 -9.21 -16.75 -5.86
N VAL A 15 -10.26 -16.90 -6.66
CA VAL A 15 -10.98 -15.75 -7.24
C VAL A 15 -12.16 -15.47 -6.33
N ASP A 16 -12.28 -14.25 -5.82
CA ASP A 16 -13.42 -13.87 -4.99
C ASP A 16 -14.72 -14.03 -5.78
N ASP A 17 -15.59 -14.92 -5.33
CA ASP A 17 -16.98 -14.91 -5.75
C ASP A 17 -17.59 -13.59 -5.29
N HIS A 18 -17.91 -12.71 -6.23
CA HIS A 18 -18.72 -11.55 -5.90
C HIS A 18 -20.08 -12.05 -5.40
N GLU A 19 -20.58 -11.49 -4.29
CA GLU A 19 -22.01 -11.54 -3.98
C GLU A 19 -22.76 -11.22 -5.27
N ALA A 20 -23.74 -12.06 -5.63
CA ALA A 20 -24.51 -11.92 -6.86
C ALA A 20 -25.08 -10.49 -6.92
N VAL A 21 -24.40 -9.59 -7.62
CA VAL A 21 -24.93 -8.27 -7.92
C VAL A 21 -26.18 -8.56 -8.75
N THR A 22 -27.33 -8.27 -8.16
CA THR A 22 -28.68 -8.65 -8.60
C THR A 22 -29.13 -8.00 -9.90
N HIS A 23 -28.20 -7.55 -10.75
CA HIS A 23 -28.47 -7.06 -12.09
C HIS A 23 -27.31 -7.45 -13.01
N GLU A 24 -27.39 -8.63 -13.64
CA GLU A 24 -26.55 -8.97 -14.79
C GLU A 24 -26.92 -8.03 -15.95
N ASP A 25 -26.31 -6.83 -16.02
CA ASP A 25 -26.32 -6.06 -17.26
C ASP A 25 -25.44 -6.82 -18.26
N PRO A 26 -25.99 -7.39 -19.36
CA PRO A 26 -25.23 -8.14 -20.35
C PRO A 26 -24.14 -7.31 -21.04
N ARG A 27 -24.10 -5.99 -20.80
CA ARG A 27 -23.09 -5.07 -21.29
C ARG A 27 -21.89 -4.92 -20.35
N VAL A 28 -21.82 -5.62 -19.23
CA VAL A 28 -20.65 -5.61 -18.33
C VAL A 28 -20.02 -7.00 -18.29
N ARG A 29 -18.73 -7.08 -18.57
CA ARG A 29 -17.93 -8.31 -18.50
C ARG A 29 -16.93 -8.20 -17.36
N ARG A 30 -16.67 -9.31 -16.69
CA ARG A 30 -15.62 -9.36 -15.66
C ARG A 30 -14.30 -9.68 -16.32
N CYS A 31 -13.27 -8.89 -16.02
CA CYS A 31 -11.94 -9.03 -16.59
C CYS A 31 -10.87 -8.96 -15.50
N ILE A 32 -9.79 -9.70 -15.69
CA ILE A 32 -8.56 -9.58 -14.89
C ILE A 32 -7.38 -9.24 -15.80
N ALA A 33 -6.42 -8.49 -15.27
CA ALA A 33 -5.08 -8.38 -15.85
C ALA A 33 -4.08 -9.21 -15.05
N ILE A 34 -3.29 -10.02 -15.74
CA ILE A 34 -2.21 -10.83 -15.19
C ILE A 34 -0.90 -10.33 -15.78
N MET A 35 0.07 -10.02 -14.93
CA MET A 35 1.38 -9.54 -15.35
C MET A 35 2.48 -10.54 -14.99
N ASP A 36 3.41 -10.74 -15.91
CA ASP A 36 4.67 -11.46 -15.68
C ASP A 36 5.83 -10.66 -16.31
N PRO A 37 6.66 -9.98 -15.50
CA PRO A 37 7.77 -9.21 -16.01
C PRO A 37 8.98 -10.08 -16.41
N CYS A 38 8.95 -11.40 -16.26
CA CYS A 38 10.02 -12.30 -16.68
C CYS A 38 9.43 -13.59 -17.26
N ALA A 39 8.66 -13.44 -18.33
CA ALA A 39 7.68 -14.44 -18.78
C ALA A 39 8.29 -15.72 -19.38
N GLY A 40 9.54 -15.69 -19.86
CA GLY A 40 10.08 -16.78 -20.66
C GLY A 40 9.17 -17.05 -21.86
N GLU A 41 8.77 -18.31 -22.03
CA GLU A 41 7.84 -18.73 -23.09
C GLU A 41 6.35 -18.55 -22.70
N GLY A 42 6.04 -17.94 -21.54
CA GLY A 42 4.68 -17.66 -21.08
C GLY A 42 3.92 -18.86 -20.50
N GLU A 43 4.51 -20.07 -20.51
CA GLU A 43 3.81 -21.28 -20.05
C GLU A 43 3.37 -21.21 -18.58
N ALA A 44 4.25 -20.74 -17.69
CA ALA A 44 3.98 -20.73 -16.25
C ALA A 44 2.78 -19.84 -15.89
N VAL A 45 2.69 -18.65 -16.48
CA VAL A 45 1.60 -17.73 -16.17
C VAL A 45 0.26 -18.20 -16.76
N VAL A 46 0.29 -18.84 -17.94
CA VAL A 46 -0.91 -19.42 -18.58
C VAL A 46 -1.40 -20.65 -17.82
N ASP A 47 -0.49 -21.54 -17.41
CA ASP A 47 -0.81 -22.72 -16.61
C ASP A 47 -1.35 -22.31 -15.23
N LEU A 48 -0.77 -21.27 -14.60
CA LEU A 48 -1.26 -20.74 -13.33
C LEU A 48 -2.68 -20.20 -13.46
N ALA A 49 -2.93 -19.37 -14.48
CA ALA A 49 -4.27 -18.87 -14.76
C ALA A 49 -5.25 -20.03 -14.98
N THR A 50 -4.85 -21.04 -15.75
CA THR A 50 -5.66 -22.23 -16.02
C THR A 50 -6.00 -22.97 -14.72
N ALA A 51 -5.02 -23.15 -13.83
CA ALA A 51 -5.24 -23.80 -12.54
C ALA A 51 -6.19 -23.01 -11.62
N ILE A 52 -6.01 -21.69 -11.52
CA ILE A 52 -6.87 -20.80 -10.73
C ILE A 52 -8.34 -20.85 -11.21
N TYR A 53 -8.55 -20.91 -12.53
CA TYR A 53 -9.89 -20.98 -13.12
C TYR A 53 -10.43 -22.42 -13.29
N GLY A 54 -9.88 -23.39 -12.56
CA GLY A 54 -10.45 -24.73 -12.49
C GLY A 54 -10.17 -25.60 -13.72
N GLY A 55 -9.06 -25.37 -14.41
CA GLY A 55 -8.58 -26.19 -15.52
C GLY A 55 -8.98 -25.72 -16.92
N SER A 56 -9.74 -24.62 -17.04
CA SER A 56 -10.14 -24.06 -18.33
C SER A 56 -10.22 -22.55 -18.30
N LEU A 57 -9.69 -21.92 -19.35
CA LEU A 57 -9.76 -20.48 -19.58
C LEU A 57 -10.91 -20.07 -20.51
N VAL A 58 -11.69 -21.03 -21.01
CA VAL A 58 -12.77 -20.78 -21.97
C VAL A 58 -13.83 -19.86 -21.35
N GLY A 59 -14.17 -18.78 -22.05
CA GLY A 59 -15.16 -17.80 -21.61
C GLY A 59 -14.65 -16.80 -20.56
N LYS A 60 -13.40 -16.91 -20.11
CA LYS A 60 -12.77 -15.94 -19.19
C LYS A 60 -12.20 -14.75 -19.96
N GLN A 61 -12.27 -13.57 -19.38
CA GLN A 61 -11.65 -12.36 -19.93
C GLN A 61 -10.36 -12.09 -19.13
N ILE A 62 -9.23 -12.45 -19.72
CA ILE A 62 -7.92 -12.30 -19.09
C ILE A 62 -7.03 -11.51 -20.05
N LYS A 63 -6.41 -10.45 -19.53
CA LYS A 63 -5.40 -9.67 -20.24
C LYS A 63 -4.02 -10.05 -19.70
N PHE A 64 -3.17 -10.57 -20.56
CA PHE A 64 -1.79 -10.89 -20.20
C PHE A 64 -0.88 -9.72 -20.52
N TYR A 65 -0.02 -9.34 -19.57
CA TYR A 65 1.00 -8.31 -19.70
C TYR A 65 2.36 -8.95 -19.43
N LEU A 66 3.03 -9.39 -20.48
CA LEU A 66 4.21 -10.22 -20.40
C LEU A 66 5.43 -9.47 -20.94
N VAL A 67 6.56 -9.63 -20.27
CA VAL A 67 7.86 -9.11 -20.75
C VAL A 67 8.87 -10.24 -20.74
N GLU A 68 9.60 -10.38 -21.85
CA GLU A 68 10.68 -11.33 -21.99
C GLU A 68 11.84 -10.68 -22.74
N MET A 69 13.07 -10.87 -22.26
CA MET A 69 14.25 -10.23 -22.84
C MET A 69 14.72 -10.90 -24.14
N GLU A 70 14.57 -12.22 -24.25
CA GLU A 70 15.03 -13.00 -25.39
C GLU A 70 13.96 -13.05 -26.51
N PRO A 71 14.27 -12.60 -27.74
CA PRO A 71 13.28 -12.47 -28.81
C PRO A 71 12.55 -13.77 -29.19
N HIS A 72 13.23 -14.91 -29.19
CA HIS A 72 12.61 -16.19 -29.56
C HIS A 72 11.57 -16.63 -28.52
N ARG A 73 11.92 -16.57 -27.23
CA ARG A 73 11.00 -16.85 -26.13
C ARG A 73 9.82 -15.87 -26.07
N ALA A 74 10.07 -14.58 -26.31
CA ALA A 74 9.00 -13.58 -26.37
C ALA A 74 7.98 -13.90 -27.48
N LYS A 75 8.46 -14.32 -28.66
CA LYS A 75 7.61 -14.74 -29.78
C LYS A 75 6.80 -16.00 -29.47
N GLN A 76 7.39 -16.97 -28.77
CA GLN A 76 6.67 -18.17 -28.31
C GLN A 76 5.58 -17.81 -27.29
N SER A 77 5.89 -16.92 -26.34
CA SER A 77 4.93 -16.41 -25.36
C SER A 77 3.75 -15.70 -26.03
N GLU A 78 4.01 -14.85 -27.04
CA GLU A 78 2.96 -14.21 -27.83
C GLU A 78 2.08 -15.24 -28.55
N ALA A 79 2.68 -16.23 -29.22
CA ALA A 79 1.95 -17.29 -29.89
C ALA A 79 1.08 -18.12 -28.92
N LEU A 80 1.60 -18.42 -27.73
CA LEU A 80 0.87 -19.14 -26.68
C LEU A 80 -0.35 -18.33 -26.21
N VAL A 81 -0.16 -17.05 -25.87
CA VAL A 81 -1.25 -16.15 -25.45
C VAL A 81 -2.35 -16.04 -26.51
N VAL A 82 -1.97 -15.94 -27.79
CA VAL A 82 -2.91 -15.93 -28.91
C VAL A 82 -3.67 -17.27 -29.03
N SER A 83 -2.95 -18.39 -28.89
CA SER A 83 -3.53 -19.73 -29.02
C SER A 83 -4.52 -20.09 -27.90
N ALA A 84 -4.34 -19.55 -26.70
CA ALA A 84 -5.20 -19.80 -25.55
C ALA A 84 -6.64 -19.26 -25.70
N ARG A 85 -6.97 -18.57 -26.81
CA ARG A 85 -8.33 -18.10 -27.18
C ARG A 85 -9.13 -17.52 -26.01
N LEU A 86 -8.49 -16.65 -25.23
CA LEU A 86 -9.16 -15.75 -24.29
C LEU A 86 -9.92 -14.68 -25.08
N ASP A 87 -11.23 -14.83 -25.17
CA ASP A 87 -12.04 -14.21 -26.22
C ASP A 87 -12.07 -12.66 -26.19
N THR A 88 -12.04 -12.10 -27.39
CA THR A 88 -12.32 -10.72 -27.85
C THR A 88 -11.30 -9.59 -27.61
N ARG A 89 -10.71 -9.12 -28.73
CA ARG A 89 -10.05 -7.82 -28.95
C ARG A 89 -8.73 -7.55 -28.20
N ALA A 90 -7.65 -8.15 -28.69
CA ALA A 90 -6.27 -7.62 -28.71
C ALA A 90 -5.81 -6.73 -27.52
N SER A 91 -6.09 -7.14 -26.28
CA SER A 91 -5.77 -6.35 -25.09
C SER A 91 -4.53 -6.85 -24.36
N SER A 92 -4.16 -8.12 -24.54
CA SER A 92 -2.90 -8.66 -24.03
C SER A 92 -1.70 -8.00 -24.74
N LYS A 93 -0.62 -7.83 -24.01
CA LYS A 93 0.65 -7.27 -24.47
C LYS A 93 1.78 -8.22 -24.11
N VAL A 94 2.53 -8.65 -25.11
CA VAL A 94 3.81 -9.35 -24.93
C VAL A 94 4.89 -8.45 -25.50
N LEU A 95 5.88 -8.09 -24.68
CA LEU A 95 6.96 -7.20 -25.07
C LEU A 95 8.30 -7.94 -25.02
N CYS A 96 9.14 -7.66 -26.01
CA CYS A 96 10.53 -8.10 -26.02
C CYS A 96 11.42 -6.97 -25.48
N GLY A 97 12.13 -7.20 -24.37
CA GLY A 97 13.07 -6.21 -23.83
C GLY A 97 13.45 -6.41 -22.36
N ASP A 98 14.27 -5.49 -21.84
CA ASP A 98 14.66 -5.46 -20.43
C ASP A 98 13.49 -4.95 -19.58
N SER A 99 13.04 -5.80 -18.66
CA SER A 99 11.94 -5.52 -17.74
C SER A 99 12.22 -4.34 -16.81
N MET A 100 13.49 -4.06 -16.49
CA MET A 100 13.84 -2.87 -15.70
C MET A 100 13.55 -1.58 -16.46
N CYS A 101 13.63 -1.61 -17.80
CA CYS A 101 13.24 -0.51 -18.69
C CYS A 101 11.74 -0.49 -19.02
N LEU A 102 10.92 -1.38 -18.45
CA LEU A 102 9.48 -1.37 -18.68
C LEU A 102 8.86 -0.10 -18.10
N GLU A 103 7.93 0.53 -18.83
CA GLU A 103 7.03 1.55 -18.30
C GLU A 103 5.61 1.00 -18.29
N TYR A 104 4.91 1.22 -17.17
CA TYR A 104 3.49 0.92 -17.05
C TYR A 104 2.78 1.99 -16.23
N MET A 105 1.53 2.28 -16.59
CA MET A 105 0.73 3.31 -15.92
C MET A 105 -0.65 2.80 -15.52
N LYS A 106 -1.00 3.02 -14.25
CA LYS A 106 -2.36 2.80 -13.69
C LYS A 106 -3.16 4.11 -13.73
N ALA A 107 -3.30 4.70 -14.92
CA ALA A 107 -4.00 5.96 -15.14
C ALA A 107 -5.30 5.75 -15.94
N ASN A 108 -6.09 6.81 -16.14
CA ASN A 108 -7.29 6.78 -17.00
C ASN A 108 -8.28 5.66 -16.65
N ARG A 109 -8.51 5.39 -15.36
CA ARG A 109 -9.40 4.32 -14.83
C ARG A 109 -8.83 2.89 -14.94
N CYS A 110 -7.59 2.72 -15.40
CA CYS A 110 -6.87 1.45 -15.34
C CYS A 110 -6.38 1.20 -13.91
N VAL A 111 -6.76 0.06 -13.31
CA VAL A 111 -6.47 -0.22 -11.90
C VAL A 111 -5.17 -0.98 -11.66
N GLY A 112 -4.52 -1.50 -12.71
CA GLY A 112 -3.36 -2.37 -12.62
C GLY A 112 -3.70 -3.86 -12.79
N ALA A 113 -2.73 -4.72 -12.48
CA ALA A 113 -2.85 -6.16 -12.51
C ALA A 113 -3.58 -6.69 -11.26
N GLY A 114 -4.51 -7.63 -11.46
CA GLY A 114 -5.12 -8.38 -10.36
C GLY A 114 -4.23 -9.52 -9.87
N LEU A 115 -3.33 -10.01 -10.72
CA LEU A 115 -2.31 -10.99 -10.37
C LEU A 115 -0.97 -10.61 -10.99
N LEU A 116 0.09 -10.66 -10.18
CA LEU A 116 1.46 -10.41 -10.59
C LEU A 116 2.26 -11.67 -10.29
N TYR A 117 2.69 -12.38 -11.33
CA TYR A 117 3.57 -13.54 -11.21
C TYR A 117 5.01 -13.09 -11.45
N VAL A 118 5.88 -13.31 -10.48
CA VAL A 118 7.30 -12.93 -10.55
C VAL A 118 8.14 -14.15 -10.22
N ASN A 119 8.87 -14.64 -11.22
CA ASN A 119 9.86 -15.68 -11.07
C ASN A 119 11.15 -15.17 -11.71
N PRO A 120 11.86 -14.23 -11.04
CA PRO A 120 12.93 -13.48 -11.66
C PRO A 120 14.17 -14.36 -11.89
N PRO A 121 15.12 -13.92 -12.72
CA PRO A 121 16.44 -14.54 -12.73
C PRO A 121 17.08 -14.44 -11.33
N TYR A 122 17.70 -15.52 -10.88
CA TYR A 122 18.33 -15.58 -9.56
C TYR A 122 19.79 -15.11 -9.63
N SER A 123 20.17 -14.19 -8.73
CA SER A 123 21.55 -13.70 -8.62
C SER A 123 21.84 -13.23 -7.19
N ASP A 124 23.05 -13.53 -6.70
CA ASP A 124 23.52 -13.18 -5.36
C ASP A 124 24.17 -11.78 -5.29
N ARG A 125 24.14 -10.99 -6.37
CA ARG A 125 24.81 -9.68 -6.41
C ARG A 125 23.92 -8.62 -7.07
N ASP A 126 23.30 -7.79 -6.24
CA ASP A 126 22.78 -6.48 -6.63
C ASP A 126 23.40 -5.41 -5.72
N ALA A 127 23.96 -4.35 -6.31
CA ALA A 127 24.74 -3.35 -5.58
C ALA A 127 23.86 -2.45 -4.69
N ASP A 128 22.60 -2.27 -5.06
CA ASP A 128 21.68 -1.34 -4.42
C ASP A 128 20.68 -2.06 -3.50
N PHE A 129 20.34 -3.32 -3.79
CA PHE A 129 19.29 -4.08 -3.10
C PHE A 129 19.78 -5.32 -2.33
N ASP A 130 21.09 -5.58 -2.25
CA ASP A 130 21.74 -6.82 -1.73
C ASP A 130 21.42 -8.06 -2.59
N ARG A 131 20.14 -8.26 -2.92
CA ARG A 131 19.58 -9.34 -3.72
C ARG A 131 18.83 -8.80 -4.93
N LEU A 132 18.99 -9.46 -6.07
CA LEU A 132 18.25 -9.13 -7.27
C LEU A 132 16.73 -9.29 -7.06
N GLU A 133 16.28 -10.28 -6.29
CA GLU A 133 14.86 -10.50 -6.02
C GLU A 133 14.22 -9.29 -5.32
N ALA A 134 14.91 -8.66 -4.37
CA ALA A 134 14.41 -7.46 -3.71
C ALA A 134 14.23 -6.31 -4.70
N ARG A 135 15.17 -6.13 -5.64
CA ARG A 135 15.00 -5.16 -6.73
C ARG A 135 13.77 -5.44 -7.59
N TRP A 136 13.50 -6.71 -7.93
CA TRP A 136 12.31 -7.08 -8.71
C TRP A 136 11.02 -6.81 -7.94
N LEU A 137 10.98 -7.12 -6.64
CA LEU A 137 9.82 -6.80 -5.80
C LEU A 137 9.60 -5.29 -5.71
N SER A 138 10.65 -4.52 -5.40
CA SER A 138 10.60 -3.07 -5.34
C SER A 138 10.12 -2.46 -6.66
N ARG A 139 10.65 -2.97 -7.79
CA ARG A 139 10.30 -2.49 -9.12
C ARG A 139 8.84 -2.74 -9.47
N PHE A 140 8.29 -3.93 -9.19
CA PHE A 140 7.01 -4.36 -9.78
C PHE A 140 5.83 -4.44 -8.82
N HIS A 141 6.02 -4.32 -7.50
CA HIS A 141 4.91 -4.42 -6.53
C HIS A 141 3.77 -3.44 -6.81
N ASP A 142 4.08 -2.25 -7.36
CA ASP A 142 3.11 -1.21 -7.66
C ASP A 142 2.32 -1.48 -8.96
N ALA A 143 2.68 -2.49 -9.75
CA ALA A 143 1.89 -2.93 -10.90
C ALA A 143 0.55 -3.54 -10.48
N LEU A 144 0.46 -4.07 -9.26
CA LEU A 144 -0.77 -4.62 -8.69
C LEU A 144 -1.81 -3.52 -8.41
N CYS A 145 -3.08 -3.86 -8.62
CA CYS A 145 -4.21 -3.14 -8.06
C CYS A 145 -4.32 -3.41 -6.55
N GLU A 146 -5.07 -2.58 -5.82
CA GLU A 146 -5.41 -2.88 -4.43
C GLU A 146 -6.13 -4.23 -4.33
N ARG A 147 -5.77 -5.03 -3.32
CA ARG A 147 -6.19 -6.43 -3.16
C ARG A 147 -5.78 -7.37 -4.29
N GLY A 148 -4.91 -6.94 -5.21
CA GLY A 148 -4.27 -7.82 -6.18
C GLY A 148 -3.30 -8.80 -5.50
N VAL A 149 -3.05 -9.93 -6.15
CA VAL A 149 -2.23 -11.02 -5.59
C VAL A 149 -0.86 -11.06 -6.26
N LEU A 150 0.19 -10.95 -5.44
CA LEU A 150 1.56 -11.27 -5.82
C LEU A 150 1.78 -12.78 -5.69
N VAL A 151 2.39 -13.39 -6.70
CA VAL A 151 2.97 -14.73 -6.67
C VAL A 151 4.45 -14.60 -6.94
N PHE A 152 5.27 -14.80 -5.92
CA PHE A 152 6.71 -14.52 -5.98
C PHE A 152 7.52 -15.78 -5.70
N VAL A 153 8.22 -16.28 -6.73
CA VAL A 153 9.01 -17.51 -6.65
C VAL A 153 10.48 -17.15 -6.43
N ILE A 154 10.97 -17.35 -5.21
CA ILE A 154 12.31 -16.91 -4.78
C ILE A 154 13.06 -18.00 -4.01
N PRO A 155 14.40 -17.97 -3.99
CA PRO A 155 15.17 -18.77 -3.06
C PRO A 155 14.89 -18.33 -1.62
N THR A 156 14.96 -19.27 -0.68
CA THR A 156 14.78 -19.00 0.75
C THR A 156 15.76 -17.94 1.29
N SER A 157 16.96 -17.84 0.72
CA SER A 157 17.96 -16.83 1.08
C SER A 157 17.54 -15.39 0.75
N ALA A 158 16.61 -15.17 -0.18
CA ALA A 158 16.14 -13.85 -0.57
C ALA A 158 15.02 -13.30 0.34
N LEU A 159 14.46 -14.11 1.25
CA LEU A 159 13.35 -13.73 2.11
C LEU A 159 13.64 -12.47 2.93
N ASN A 160 14.80 -12.42 3.60
CA ASN A 160 15.16 -11.27 4.44
C ASN A 160 15.33 -9.98 3.63
N ALA A 161 15.93 -10.06 2.43
CA ALA A 161 16.11 -8.90 1.56
C ALA A 161 14.77 -8.33 1.07
N CYS A 162 13.74 -9.16 0.96
CA CYS A 162 12.39 -8.74 0.54
C CYS A 162 11.50 -8.29 1.71
N ALA A 163 11.93 -8.48 2.96
CA ALA A 163 11.05 -8.36 4.14
C ALA A 163 10.45 -6.96 4.30
N GLU A 164 11.25 -5.92 4.10
CA GLU A 164 10.79 -4.53 4.26
C GLU A 164 9.72 -4.16 3.23
N ASP A 165 9.98 -4.42 1.95
CA ASP A 165 9.02 -4.15 0.87
C ASP A 165 7.72 -4.94 1.05
N LEU A 166 7.82 -6.21 1.45
CA LEU A 166 6.66 -7.04 1.76
C LEU A 166 5.83 -6.42 2.89
N ALA A 167 6.47 -6.04 3.99
CA ALA A 167 5.83 -5.43 5.15
C ALA A 167 5.30 -4.02 4.88
N ARG A 168 5.83 -3.32 3.89
CA ARG A 168 5.43 -1.96 3.53
C ARG A 168 4.25 -1.95 2.56
N HIS A 169 4.15 -2.93 1.66
CA HIS A 169 3.24 -2.88 0.51
C HIS A 169 2.09 -3.92 0.55
N PHE A 170 2.19 -4.94 1.40
CA PHE A 170 1.20 -6.02 1.44
C PHE A 170 0.48 -6.06 2.79
N ASP A 171 -0.82 -6.34 2.76
CA ASP A 171 -1.63 -6.48 3.97
C ASP A 171 -1.55 -7.88 4.57
N GLN A 172 -1.25 -8.87 3.72
CA GLN A 172 -1.14 -10.29 4.09
C GLN A 172 -0.05 -10.95 3.26
N VAL A 173 0.72 -11.84 3.88
CA VAL A 173 1.71 -12.66 3.19
C VAL A 173 1.58 -14.12 3.64
N HIS A 174 1.78 -15.03 2.70
CA HIS A 174 1.82 -16.48 2.92
C HIS A 174 3.05 -17.02 2.22
N CYS A 175 3.71 -18.02 2.79
CA CYS A 175 4.92 -18.60 2.22
C CYS A 175 4.78 -20.12 2.19
N PHE A 176 5.04 -20.71 1.03
CA PHE A 176 5.01 -22.15 0.82
C PHE A 176 6.31 -22.62 0.21
N LYS A 177 6.93 -23.65 0.78
CA LYS A 177 8.07 -24.30 0.13
C LYS A 177 7.59 -25.26 -0.95
N PHE A 178 8.44 -25.54 -1.92
CA PHE A 178 8.16 -26.62 -2.87
C PHE A 178 8.01 -27.97 -2.14
N PRO A 179 7.21 -28.91 -2.68
CA PRO A 179 7.20 -30.28 -2.17
C PRO A 179 8.52 -30.98 -2.51
N GLU A 180 8.88 -31.99 -1.72
CA GLU A 180 10.04 -32.82 -2.03
C GLU A 180 9.81 -33.67 -3.30
N PRO A 181 10.85 -33.90 -4.12
CA PRO A 181 12.27 -33.57 -3.93
C PRO A 181 12.68 -32.18 -4.49
N PHE A 182 11.73 -31.33 -4.89
CA PHE A 182 12.05 -30.04 -5.52
C PHE A 182 12.65 -29.06 -4.52
N PHE A 183 12.21 -29.09 -3.26
CA PHE A 183 12.74 -28.19 -2.25
C PHE A 183 14.19 -28.53 -1.87
N GLU A 184 14.51 -29.80 -1.71
CA GLU A 184 15.89 -30.27 -1.53
C GLU A 184 16.80 -29.74 -2.65
N LYS A 185 16.35 -29.83 -3.90
CA LYS A 185 17.13 -29.42 -5.08
C LYS A 185 17.25 -27.91 -5.25
N TYR A 186 16.15 -27.17 -5.14
CA TYR A 186 16.08 -25.76 -5.53
C TYR A 186 16.12 -24.78 -4.35
N ARG A 187 15.74 -25.22 -3.14
CA ARG A 187 15.65 -24.40 -1.92
C ARG A 187 14.80 -23.14 -2.12
N GLN A 188 13.74 -23.29 -2.90
CA GLN A 188 12.83 -22.23 -3.34
C GLN A 188 11.48 -22.29 -2.62
N VAL A 189 10.89 -21.10 -2.48
CA VAL A 189 9.57 -20.88 -1.91
C VAL A 189 8.71 -20.07 -2.88
N VAL A 190 7.41 -20.20 -2.73
CA VAL A 190 6.41 -19.34 -3.34
C VAL A 190 5.82 -18.48 -2.24
N LEU A 191 6.08 -17.18 -2.33
CA LEU A 191 5.50 -16.19 -1.47
C LEU A 191 4.26 -15.61 -2.17
N ILE A 192 3.12 -15.65 -1.47
CA ILE A 192 1.87 -15.06 -1.93
C ILE A 192 1.59 -13.82 -1.09
N GLY A 193 1.43 -12.67 -1.73
CA GLY A 193 1.14 -11.40 -1.06
C GLY A 193 -0.19 -10.81 -1.52
N VAL A 194 -1.00 -10.27 -0.62
CA VAL A 194 -2.20 -9.48 -0.97
C VAL A 194 -1.86 -8.00 -0.89
N ARG A 195 -1.94 -7.30 -2.03
CA ARG A 195 -1.57 -5.89 -2.14
C ARG A 195 -2.46 -5.03 -1.24
N GLY A 196 -1.81 -4.33 -0.30
CA GLY A 196 -2.46 -3.37 0.59
C GLY A 196 -2.27 -1.94 0.14
N THR A 197 -2.58 -0.99 1.03
CA THR A 197 -2.10 0.39 0.91
C THR A 197 -0.64 0.45 1.35
N SER A 198 0.23 1.11 0.59
CA SER A 198 1.64 1.27 1.00
C SER A 198 1.75 2.10 2.27
N LEU A 199 2.46 1.61 3.28
CA LEU A 199 2.65 2.31 4.55
C LEU A 199 4.00 3.05 4.58
N PRO A 200 4.10 4.18 5.31
CA PRO A 200 5.38 4.83 5.59
C PRO A 200 6.30 3.99 6.47
N THR A 201 5.72 3.20 7.38
CA THR A 201 6.42 2.32 8.31
C THR A 201 6.05 0.86 8.01
N PRO A 202 7.02 -0.06 7.89
CA PRO A 202 6.74 -1.48 7.64
C PRO A 202 5.94 -2.13 8.78
N ARG A 203 5.04 -3.06 8.41
CA ARG A 203 4.24 -3.87 9.34
C ARG A 203 5.11 -4.86 10.13
N SER A 204 5.08 -4.79 11.46
CA SER A 204 5.92 -5.62 12.33
C SER A 204 5.57 -7.11 12.34
N ASP A 205 4.29 -7.46 12.14
CA ASP A 205 3.79 -8.82 12.02
C ASP A 205 4.29 -9.51 10.75
N ILE A 206 4.31 -8.79 9.62
CA ILE A 206 4.87 -9.29 8.36
C ILE A 206 6.38 -9.45 8.45
N LEU A 207 7.09 -8.46 9.02
CA LEU A 207 8.54 -8.58 9.26
C LEU A 207 8.86 -9.82 10.11
N GLY A 208 8.13 -10.02 11.20
CA GLY A 208 8.30 -11.20 12.07
C GLY A 208 8.03 -12.52 11.34
N SER A 209 7.00 -12.57 10.50
CA SER A 209 6.66 -13.76 9.70
C SER A 209 7.75 -14.10 8.69
N VAL A 210 8.25 -13.10 7.95
CA VAL A 210 9.32 -13.29 6.95
C VAL A 210 10.63 -13.72 7.61
N ALA A 211 10.99 -13.10 8.75
CA ALA A 211 12.17 -13.48 9.52
C ALA A 211 12.06 -14.93 10.03
N ALA A 212 10.88 -15.35 10.51
CA ALA A 212 10.65 -16.72 10.94
C ALA A 212 10.86 -17.72 9.79
N TRP A 213 10.28 -17.46 8.61
CA TRP A 213 10.48 -18.30 7.42
C TRP A 213 11.94 -18.35 6.97
N ALA A 214 12.65 -17.23 6.99
CA ALA A 214 14.06 -17.17 6.63
C ALA A 214 14.93 -17.96 7.63
N SER A 215 14.61 -17.91 8.92
CA SER A 215 15.37 -18.62 9.98
C SER A 215 15.12 -20.13 10.00
N ALA A 216 13.92 -20.58 9.61
CA ALA A 216 13.53 -21.98 9.62
C ALA A 216 12.88 -22.43 8.29
N PRO A 217 13.61 -22.44 7.15
CA PRO A 217 13.01 -22.73 5.84
C PRO A 217 12.36 -24.11 5.73
N ASN A 218 12.88 -25.11 6.47
CA ASN A 218 12.33 -26.46 6.47
C ASN A 218 10.94 -26.54 7.15
N ALA A 219 10.63 -25.59 8.04
CA ALA A 219 9.35 -25.49 8.75
C ALA A 219 8.26 -24.76 7.96
N ILE A 220 8.61 -24.15 6.81
CA ILE A 220 7.64 -23.55 5.90
C ILE A 220 6.71 -24.67 5.38
N PRO A 221 5.38 -24.47 5.35
CA PRO A 221 4.45 -25.46 4.83
C PRO A 221 4.70 -25.72 3.34
N GLU A 222 4.50 -26.95 2.90
CA GLU A 222 4.60 -27.30 1.47
C GLU A 222 3.41 -26.77 0.68
N LEU A 223 3.64 -26.48 -0.61
CA LEU A 223 2.54 -26.23 -1.55
C LEU A 223 1.55 -27.42 -1.53
N PRO A 224 0.26 -27.17 -1.23
CA PRO A 224 -0.70 -28.25 -1.10
C PRO A 224 -1.07 -28.85 -2.45
N ASN A 225 -1.28 -30.16 -2.47
CA ASN A 225 -1.75 -30.90 -3.65
C ASN A 225 -3.26 -30.78 -3.90
N LYS A 226 -4.00 -30.14 -3.00
CA LYS A 226 -5.44 -29.89 -3.10
C LYS A 226 -5.72 -28.41 -2.81
N PRO A 227 -6.74 -27.82 -3.45
CA PRO A 227 -7.14 -26.45 -3.17
C PRO A 227 -7.45 -26.25 -1.69
N LEU A 228 -6.87 -25.20 -1.10
CA LEU A 228 -7.24 -24.74 0.22
C LEU A 228 -8.66 -24.16 0.16
N ARG A 229 -9.55 -24.64 1.04
CA ARG A 229 -10.98 -24.25 1.03
C ARG A 229 -11.32 -23.13 2.01
N ASN A 230 -10.45 -22.82 2.95
CA ASN A 230 -10.70 -21.81 3.96
C ASN A 230 -10.38 -20.41 3.40
N ARG A 231 -11.40 -19.61 3.06
CA ARG A 231 -11.24 -18.24 2.54
C ARG A 231 -10.40 -17.33 3.44
N ALA A 232 -10.39 -17.57 4.76
CA ALA A 232 -9.57 -16.78 5.69
C ALA A 232 -8.07 -17.09 5.60
N GLN A 233 -7.68 -18.17 4.90
CA GLN A 233 -6.29 -18.65 4.79
C GLN A 233 -5.78 -18.64 3.34
N VAL A 234 -6.59 -18.17 2.39
CA VAL A 234 -6.28 -18.23 0.97
C VAL A 234 -6.37 -16.84 0.37
N PRO A 235 -5.24 -16.27 -0.09
CA PRO A 235 -5.24 -15.03 -0.86
C PRO A 235 -6.22 -15.10 -2.02
N SER A 236 -7.04 -14.06 -2.13
CA SER A 236 -7.99 -13.92 -3.21
C SER A 236 -7.88 -12.55 -3.86
N PHE A 237 -8.15 -12.52 -5.17
CA PHE A 237 -8.31 -11.28 -5.91
C PHE A 237 -9.71 -11.18 -6.48
N ARG A 238 -10.11 -9.97 -6.83
CA ARG A 238 -11.42 -9.65 -7.41
C ARG A 238 -11.26 -9.31 -8.89
N GLU A 239 -12.05 -9.93 -9.75
CA GLU A 239 -12.18 -9.50 -11.15
C GLU A 239 -12.79 -8.09 -11.21
N VAL A 240 -12.37 -7.31 -12.21
CA VAL A 240 -12.83 -5.94 -12.43
C VAL A 240 -14.00 -5.95 -13.42
N ASP A 241 -15.07 -5.22 -13.09
CA ASP A 241 -16.19 -5.00 -13.99
C ASP A 241 -15.79 -4.04 -15.14
N GLU A 242 -15.77 -4.58 -16.36
CA GLU A 242 -15.51 -3.87 -17.62
C GLU A 242 -16.80 -3.72 -18.44
N PRO A 243 -17.30 -2.49 -18.61
CA PRO A 243 -18.34 -2.22 -19.60
C PRO A 243 -17.86 -2.59 -21.00
N TYR A 244 -18.74 -3.16 -21.82
CA TYR A 244 -18.48 -3.62 -23.19
C TYR A 244 -17.95 -2.50 -24.11
N GLN A 245 -18.23 -1.24 -23.76
CA GLN A 245 -17.77 -0.05 -24.48
C GLN A 245 -16.39 0.47 -24.03
N THR A 246 -15.85 0.00 -22.89
CA THR A 246 -14.57 0.47 -22.33
C THR A 246 -13.66 -0.71 -21.97
N SER A 247 -12.67 -0.98 -22.80
CA SER A 247 -11.82 -2.19 -22.72
C SER A 247 -10.49 -2.00 -21.95
N TYR A 248 -10.43 -1.11 -20.95
CA TYR A 248 -9.14 -0.74 -20.32
C TYR A 248 -9.13 -0.65 -18.80
N ARG A 249 -10.18 -1.02 -18.05
CA ARG A 249 -10.12 -0.88 -16.57
C ARG A 249 -9.17 -1.90 -15.95
N ALA A 250 -9.21 -3.15 -16.38
CA ALA A 250 -8.25 -4.15 -15.98
C ALA A 250 -6.93 -3.94 -16.75
N GLY A 251 -5.82 -3.80 -16.02
CA GLY A 251 -4.48 -3.62 -16.60
C GLY A 251 -3.98 -2.18 -16.56
N PHE A 252 -3.32 -1.77 -17.64
CA PHE A 252 -2.54 -0.54 -17.69
C PHE A 252 -2.93 0.35 -18.88
N SER A 253 -2.88 1.67 -18.70
CA SER A 253 -3.12 2.65 -19.77
C SER A 253 -1.91 2.81 -20.69
N SER A 254 -0.73 2.49 -20.19
CA SER A 254 0.53 2.38 -20.94
C SER A 254 1.25 1.11 -20.50
N PHE A 255 1.89 0.42 -21.44
CA PHE A 255 2.72 -0.76 -21.19
C PHE A 255 3.72 -0.88 -22.35
N ALA A 256 4.95 -0.40 -22.15
CA ALA A 256 5.95 -0.29 -23.21
C ALA A 256 7.38 -0.37 -22.66
N ILE A 257 8.32 -0.87 -23.46
CA ILE A 257 9.75 -0.84 -23.11
C ILE A 257 10.32 0.51 -23.49
N SER A 258 10.97 1.17 -22.54
CA SER A 258 11.70 2.41 -22.75
C SER A 258 13.17 2.17 -23.07
N LYS A 259 13.83 3.21 -23.58
CA LYS A 259 15.26 3.14 -23.93
C LYS A 259 16.19 3.14 -22.71
N MET A 260 15.66 3.47 -21.53
CA MET A 260 16.39 3.53 -20.27
C MET A 260 15.47 3.20 -19.10
N ASP A 261 16.07 2.78 -17.99
CA ASP A 261 15.37 2.50 -16.72
C ASP A 261 14.95 3.81 -16.04
N LEU A 262 13.78 4.34 -16.41
CA LEU A 262 13.24 5.56 -15.80
C LEU A 262 12.91 5.38 -14.31
N HIS A 263 12.63 4.16 -13.86
CA HIS A 263 12.35 3.89 -12.45
C HIS A 263 13.61 4.07 -11.61
N ALA A 264 14.74 3.50 -12.04
CA ALA A 264 16.03 3.72 -11.40
C ALA A 264 16.46 5.19 -11.45
N VAL A 265 16.21 5.90 -12.56
CA VAL A 265 16.45 7.36 -12.65
C VAL A 265 15.60 8.12 -11.64
N ALA A 266 14.32 7.77 -11.49
CA ALA A 266 13.44 8.41 -10.51
C ALA A 266 13.86 8.09 -9.06
N MET A 267 14.25 6.86 -8.76
CA MET A 267 14.71 6.43 -7.43
C MET A 267 16.07 7.02 -7.05
N SER A 268 16.95 7.24 -8.03
CA SER A 268 18.25 7.91 -7.82
C SER A 268 18.15 9.43 -7.81
N ALA A 269 16.99 10.00 -8.16
CA ALA A 269 16.77 11.43 -8.09
C ALA A 269 16.80 11.88 -6.62
N THR A 270 17.84 12.64 -6.28
CA THR A 270 17.98 13.28 -4.98
C THR A 270 17.90 14.80 -5.15
N PRO A 271 16.68 15.37 -5.30
CA PRO A 271 16.52 16.81 -5.42
C PRO A 271 17.22 17.56 -4.28
N TRP A 272 17.75 18.74 -4.59
CA TRP A 272 18.38 19.63 -3.61
C TRP A 272 19.66 19.06 -2.98
N ARG A 273 20.27 18.07 -3.65
CA ARG A 273 21.60 17.57 -3.33
C ARG A 273 22.56 17.83 -4.48
N ILE A 274 23.83 18.04 -4.15
CA ILE A 274 24.95 18.11 -5.08
C ILE A 274 25.93 17.00 -4.77
N ARG A 275 26.55 16.42 -5.79
CA ARG A 275 27.71 15.54 -5.63
C ARG A 275 28.98 16.31 -5.91
N ASP A 276 29.99 16.14 -5.06
CA ASP A 276 31.35 16.58 -5.40
C ASP A 276 32.00 15.63 -6.42
N ARG A 277 33.22 15.97 -6.86
CA ARG A 277 34.01 15.16 -7.79
C ARG A 277 34.40 13.77 -7.24
N GLN A 278 34.29 13.56 -5.92
CA GLN A 278 34.56 12.29 -5.25
C GLN A 278 33.27 11.47 -5.04
N GLY A 279 32.12 11.96 -5.53
CA GLY A 279 30.83 11.29 -5.40
C GLY A 279 30.15 11.50 -4.05
N ARG A 280 30.69 12.36 -3.17
CA ARG A 280 30.07 12.67 -1.88
C ARG A 280 28.88 13.58 -2.09
N GLU A 281 27.74 13.22 -1.52
CA GLU A 281 26.52 14.02 -1.58
C GLU A 281 26.46 15.07 -0.47
N PHE A 282 26.06 16.29 -0.84
CA PHE A 282 25.81 17.41 0.08
C PHE A 282 24.41 17.96 -0.18
N VAL A 283 23.70 18.32 0.88
CA VAL A 283 22.45 19.07 0.77
C VAL A 283 22.78 20.51 0.40
N ILE A 284 22.06 21.08 -0.57
CA ILE A 284 22.20 22.50 -0.90
C ILE A 284 21.54 23.31 0.21
N GLY A 285 22.35 24.00 1.02
CA GLY A 285 21.86 24.86 2.10
C GLY A 285 20.94 25.97 1.60
N GLY A 286 19.91 26.30 2.39
CA GLY A 286 18.98 27.40 2.11
C GLY A 286 17.82 27.10 1.17
N LEU A 287 17.77 25.91 0.54
CA LEU A 287 16.66 25.48 -0.33
C LEU A 287 15.64 24.58 0.39
N LEU A 288 16.06 23.85 1.42
CA LEU A 288 15.21 23.04 2.30
C LEU A 288 15.59 23.29 3.76
N PRO A 289 14.64 23.15 4.72
CA PRO A 289 15.01 23.07 6.13
C PRO A 289 15.95 21.88 6.36
N GLU A 290 16.95 22.05 7.22
CA GLU A 290 18.00 21.04 7.48
C GLU A 290 17.45 19.66 7.88
N SER A 291 16.23 19.65 8.43
CA SER A 291 15.47 18.49 8.88
C SER A 291 14.67 17.78 7.77
N GLY A 292 14.79 18.20 6.50
CA GLY A 292 14.19 17.54 5.33
C GLY A 292 12.69 17.76 5.16
N GLY A 293 12.07 17.02 4.22
CA GLY A 293 10.65 17.17 3.88
C GLY A 293 9.66 16.77 4.99
N ALA A 294 10.09 15.97 5.97
CA ALA A 294 9.29 15.65 7.15
C ALA A 294 9.05 16.89 8.03
N ALA A 295 10.04 17.78 8.15
CA ALA A 295 9.90 19.04 8.86
C ALA A 295 8.97 20.04 8.16
N LEU A 296 8.69 19.86 6.86
CA LEU A 296 7.65 20.62 6.16
C LEU A 296 6.23 20.16 6.54
N ARG A 297 6.07 18.90 6.98
CA ARG A 297 4.79 18.35 7.45
C ARG A 297 4.55 18.63 8.93
N GLU A 298 5.62 18.66 9.72
CA GLU A 298 5.61 18.95 11.16
C GLU A 298 6.65 20.04 11.47
N PRO A 299 6.33 21.34 11.28
CA PRO A 299 7.25 22.40 11.63
C PRO A 299 7.51 22.38 13.14
N ARG A 300 8.69 21.92 13.53
CA ARG A 300 9.18 22.01 14.91
C ARG A 300 9.80 23.39 15.11
N ILE A 301 9.12 24.21 15.90
CA ILE A 301 9.65 25.51 16.32
C ILE A 301 10.27 25.30 17.69
N ASP A 302 11.60 25.33 17.75
CA ASP A 302 12.31 25.31 19.02
C ASP A 302 12.00 26.60 19.79
N THR A 303 11.49 26.43 21.00
CA THR A 303 11.20 27.54 21.90
C THR A 303 12.18 27.52 23.05
N VAL A 304 12.78 28.67 23.37
CA VAL A 304 13.76 28.82 24.46
C VAL A 304 13.13 28.50 25.82
N MET A 305 11.80 28.64 25.93
CA MET A 305 11.00 28.33 27.11
C MET A 305 9.67 27.72 26.69
N PRO A 306 9.04 26.88 27.54
CA PRO A 306 7.72 26.33 27.26
C PRO A 306 6.70 27.43 26.94
N LEU A 307 5.87 27.19 25.92
CA LEU A 307 4.81 28.12 25.56
C LEU A 307 3.77 28.21 26.68
N HIS A 308 3.37 29.44 27.02
CA HIS A 308 2.25 29.66 27.91
C HIS A 308 0.95 29.10 27.30
N ALA A 309 0.03 28.61 28.13
CA ALA A 309 -1.24 27.99 27.68
C ALA A 309 -2.03 28.88 26.70
N GLY A 310 -1.96 30.20 26.84
CA GLY A 310 -2.58 31.16 25.91
C GLY A 310 -1.99 31.16 24.50
N HIS A 311 -0.68 30.93 24.35
CA HIS A 311 -0.03 30.80 23.05
C HIS A 311 -0.42 29.46 22.38
N ILE A 312 -0.44 28.37 23.16
CA ILE A 312 -0.88 27.05 22.69
C ILE A 312 -2.33 27.12 22.22
N THR A 313 -3.20 27.77 23.02
CA THR A 313 -4.61 28.00 22.69
C THR A 313 -4.78 28.79 21.39
N SER A 314 -3.96 29.83 21.19
CA SER A 314 -3.97 30.64 19.95
C SER A 314 -3.56 29.81 18.74
N ALA A 315 -2.51 29.00 18.87
CA ALA A 315 -2.04 28.13 17.78
C ALA A 315 -3.06 27.01 17.45
N LEU A 316 -3.72 26.45 18.45
CA LEU A 316 -4.86 25.53 18.26
C LEU A 316 -6.02 26.21 17.54
N ALA A 317 -6.28 27.49 17.84
CA ALA A 317 -7.34 28.25 17.18
C ALA A 317 -7.02 28.56 15.71
N LEU A 318 -5.73 28.63 15.36
CA LEU A 318 -5.22 28.84 14.00
C LEU A 318 -5.07 27.54 13.20
N ASP A 319 -5.56 26.40 13.71
CA ASP A 319 -5.49 25.08 13.03
C ASP A 319 -4.04 24.55 12.86
N LEU A 320 -3.06 25.10 13.60
CA LEU A 320 -1.64 24.78 13.41
C LEU A 320 -1.21 23.41 13.95
N TYR A 321 -1.95 22.86 14.91
CA TYR A 321 -1.61 21.59 15.58
C TYR A 321 -2.58 20.46 15.27
N ASN A 322 -3.43 20.62 14.26
CA ASN A 322 -4.38 19.57 13.90
C ASN A 322 -3.71 18.44 13.13
N GLY A 323 -3.96 17.20 13.58
CA GLY A 323 -3.28 16.02 13.05
C GLY A 323 -1.89 15.78 13.64
N VAL A 324 -1.50 16.54 14.67
CA VAL A 324 -0.25 16.30 15.41
C VAL A 324 -0.48 15.22 16.46
N GLU A 325 0.46 14.27 16.53
CA GLU A 325 0.53 13.30 17.61
C GLU A 325 1.19 13.93 18.85
N LEU A 326 0.53 13.80 20.00
CA LEU A 326 0.99 14.34 21.27
C LEU A 326 1.29 13.21 22.25
N GLU A 327 2.37 13.38 23.00
CA GLU A 327 2.81 12.48 24.06
C GLU A 327 2.59 13.14 25.43
N PRO A 328 2.29 12.36 26.49
CA PRO A 328 2.18 12.90 27.83
C PRO A 328 3.51 13.51 28.30
N ASN A 329 3.45 14.72 28.89
CA ASN A 329 4.63 15.36 29.49
C ASN A 329 5.27 14.52 30.60
N ASP A 330 4.47 13.73 31.33
CA ASP A 330 4.91 12.76 32.31
C ASP A 330 4.65 11.33 31.78
N PRO A 331 5.69 10.58 31.38
CA PRO A 331 5.56 9.20 30.93
C PRO A 331 4.97 8.26 31.99
N ALA A 332 5.08 8.58 33.29
CA ALA A 332 4.51 7.79 34.38
C ALA A 332 3.02 8.07 34.63
N SER A 333 2.42 9.02 33.89
CA SER A 333 1.01 9.42 34.06
C SER A 333 0.00 8.33 33.66
N GLY A 334 0.41 7.36 32.84
CA GLY A 334 -0.46 6.32 32.29
C GLY A 334 -1.38 6.80 31.15
N LEU A 335 -1.25 8.06 30.72
CA LEU A 335 -1.99 8.62 29.60
C LEU A 335 -1.49 8.04 28.26
N PRO A 336 -2.37 7.79 27.27
CA PRO A 336 -1.97 7.32 25.95
C PRO A 336 -1.40 8.46 25.10
N ARG A 337 -0.68 8.09 24.04
CA ARG A 337 -0.40 9.00 22.91
C ARG A 337 -1.71 9.34 22.22
N VAL A 338 -1.88 10.59 21.82
CA VAL A 338 -3.14 11.06 21.23
C VAL A 338 -2.94 11.83 19.94
N LEU A 339 -3.86 11.68 18.98
CA LEU A 339 -3.93 12.55 17.81
C LEU A 339 -4.90 13.71 18.08
N LEU A 340 -4.44 14.95 17.88
CA LEU A 340 -5.18 16.15 18.23
C LEU A 340 -6.02 16.71 17.06
N LYS A 341 -7.27 17.08 17.36
CA LYS A 341 -8.10 17.96 16.52
C LYS A 341 -8.78 19.04 17.37
N ALA A 342 -8.34 20.28 17.23
CA ALA A 342 -8.97 21.46 17.78
C ALA A 342 -9.83 22.17 16.72
N VAL A 343 -11.01 22.62 17.11
CA VAL A 343 -11.89 23.44 16.28
C VAL A 343 -12.22 24.73 17.02
N PHE A 344 -11.91 25.86 16.39
CA PHE A 344 -12.28 27.18 16.88
C PHE A 344 -13.63 27.59 16.31
N ARG A 345 -14.54 28.03 17.18
CA ARG A 345 -15.82 28.62 16.79
C ARG A 345 -16.03 29.93 17.52
N ARG A 346 -16.64 30.88 16.81
CA ARG A 346 -17.10 32.15 17.38
C ARG A 346 -18.54 31.96 17.83
N GLU A 347 -18.80 32.11 19.12
CA GLU A 347 -20.16 32.11 19.67
C GLU A 347 -20.51 33.53 20.10
N TRP A 348 -21.65 34.04 19.64
CA TRP A 348 -22.19 35.33 20.08
C TRP A 348 -22.95 35.13 21.38
N LEU A 349 -22.45 35.72 22.46
CA LEU A 349 -23.14 35.70 23.75
C LEU A 349 -23.87 37.03 23.93
N THR A 350 -25.18 36.96 24.09
CA THR A 350 -25.96 38.17 24.40
C THR A 350 -25.69 38.56 25.85
N VAL A 351 -25.05 39.70 26.05
CA VAL A 351 -24.66 40.18 27.40
C VAL A 351 -25.74 41.08 27.98
N GLU A 352 -26.41 41.87 27.15
CA GLU A 352 -27.49 42.76 27.59
C GLU A 352 -28.65 42.74 26.59
N ARG A 353 -29.88 42.62 27.11
CA ARG A 353 -31.13 42.83 26.37
C ARG A 353 -31.90 43.97 27.01
N LYS A 354 -32.20 45.02 26.26
CA LYS A 354 -33.12 46.08 26.68
C LYS A 354 -34.47 45.88 26.01
N LEU A 355 -35.50 45.72 26.83
CA LEU A 355 -36.91 45.63 26.41
C LEU A 355 -37.58 46.99 26.66
N ASN A 356 -38.53 47.40 25.81
CA ASN A 356 -39.38 48.56 26.11
C ASN A 356 -40.52 48.19 27.08
N GLU A 357 -41.30 49.20 27.46
CA GLU A 357 -42.49 49.08 28.32
C GLU A 357 -43.58 48.14 27.76
N LYS A 358 -43.50 47.75 26.48
CA LYS A 358 -44.39 46.79 25.81
C LYS A 358 -43.75 45.39 25.64
N ASN A 359 -42.67 45.10 26.37
CA ASN A 359 -41.91 43.84 26.27
C ASN A 359 -41.34 43.52 24.87
N VAL A 360 -41.14 44.52 24.03
CA VAL A 360 -40.50 44.37 22.70
C VAL A 360 -39.01 44.70 22.82
N LEU A 361 -38.14 43.86 22.24
CA LEU A 361 -36.68 44.01 22.25
C LEU A 361 -36.27 45.29 21.48
N VAL A 362 -35.64 46.24 22.17
CA VAL A 362 -35.21 47.53 21.59
C VAL A 362 -33.73 47.54 21.26
N SER A 363 -32.92 46.84 22.05
CA SER A 363 -31.47 46.78 21.85
C SER A 363 -30.92 45.47 22.41
N GLU A 364 -30.13 44.78 21.60
CA GLU A 364 -29.39 43.58 21.99
C GLU A 364 -27.89 43.87 21.86
N ARG A 365 -27.16 43.75 22.97
CA ARG A 365 -25.70 43.88 22.97
C ARG A 365 -25.09 42.48 23.02
N GLN A 366 -24.54 42.06 21.89
CA GLN A 366 -23.83 40.80 21.78
C GLN A 366 -22.34 41.01 21.99
N ARG A 367 -21.70 40.10 22.73
CA ARG A 367 -20.25 40.02 22.89
C ARG A 367 -19.78 38.73 22.23
N GLU A 368 -18.78 38.85 21.37
CA GLU A 368 -18.12 37.70 20.76
C GLU A 368 -17.34 36.94 21.83
N ARG A 369 -17.62 35.63 21.99
CA ARG A 369 -16.87 34.72 22.86
C ARG A 369 -16.20 33.64 22.00
N PRO A 370 -14.86 33.55 22.02
CA PRO A 370 -14.16 32.44 21.37
C PRO A 370 -14.43 31.14 22.13
N LYS A 371 -14.75 30.06 21.40
CA LYS A 371 -14.91 28.71 21.95
C LYS A 371 -14.07 27.73 21.19
N ILE A 372 -13.18 27.07 21.90
CA ILE A 372 -12.33 26.00 21.37
C ILE A 372 -12.90 24.66 21.81
N SER A 373 -13.09 23.78 20.85
CA SER A 373 -13.48 22.40 21.07
C SER A 373 -12.29 21.51 20.71
N ILE A 374 -11.71 20.86 21.72
CA ILE A 374 -10.62 19.90 21.52
C ILE A 374 -11.20 18.49 21.49
N THR A 375 -10.82 17.74 20.46
CA THR A 375 -11.12 16.32 20.28
C THR A 375 -9.80 15.59 20.11
N VAL A 376 -9.65 14.46 20.79
CA VAL A 376 -8.44 13.64 20.75
C VAL A 376 -8.78 12.21 20.38
N LEU A 377 -7.96 11.57 19.57
CA LEU A 377 -8.03 10.13 19.30
C LEU A 377 -6.98 9.44 20.16
N ASP A 378 -7.41 8.57 21.07
CA ASP A 378 -6.54 7.65 21.80
C ASP A 378 -5.97 6.64 20.80
N LEU A 379 -4.66 6.70 20.56
CA LEU A 379 -3.98 5.86 19.57
C LEU A 379 -3.76 4.43 20.07
N LYS A 380 -3.89 4.18 21.37
CA LYS A 380 -3.82 2.84 21.95
C LYS A 380 -5.17 2.13 21.90
N ALA A 381 -6.24 2.83 22.25
CA ALA A 381 -7.59 2.27 22.29
C ALA A 381 -8.39 2.44 20.98
N GLY A 382 -7.94 3.31 20.07
CA GLY A 382 -8.65 3.66 18.84
C GLY A 382 -9.96 4.41 19.08
N ARG A 383 -10.08 5.14 20.21
CA ARG A 383 -11.32 5.81 20.63
C ARG A 383 -11.18 7.33 20.59
N VAL A 384 -12.25 8.00 20.19
CA VAL A 384 -12.31 9.46 20.11
C VAL A 384 -12.91 10.02 21.39
N HIS A 385 -12.21 10.96 22.02
CA HIS A 385 -12.64 11.67 23.23
C HIS A 385 -12.78 13.15 22.93
N LYS A 386 -13.91 13.75 23.36
CA LYS A 386 -14.13 15.20 23.29
C LYS A 386 -13.90 15.79 24.68
N LEU A 387 -12.93 16.68 24.79
CA LEU A 387 -12.58 17.29 26.08
C LEU A 387 -13.68 18.25 26.55
N ARG A 388 -13.83 18.35 27.87
CA ARG A 388 -14.82 19.26 28.48
C ARG A 388 -14.37 20.71 28.30
N SER A 389 -15.26 21.54 27.78
CA SER A 389 -15.00 22.97 27.55
C SER A 389 -15.07 23.74 28.87
N SER A 390 -14.02 23.63 29.68
CA SER A 390 -13.79 24.38 30.92
C SER A 390 -12.35 24.88 30.98
N VAL A 391 -12.19 26.06 31.59
CA VAL A 391 -10.88 26.70 31.84
C VAL A 391 -10.30 26.33 33.21
N GLU A 392 -11.05 25.57 34.02
CA GLU A 392 -10.61 25.10 35.33
C GLU A 392 -9.88 23.76 35.20
N ARG A 393 -8.73 23.65 35.88
CA ARG A 393 -7.99 22.39 36.02
C ARG A 393 -8.68 21.52 37.06
N THR A 394 -9.07 20.31 36.65
CA THR A 394 -9.71 19.30 37.49
C THR A 394 -8.76 18.21 37.95
N GLY A 395 -7.59 18.06 37.28
CA GLY A 395 -6.58 17.08 37.62
C GLY A 395 -6.92 15.64 37.22
N HIS A 396 -7.99 15.44 36.43
CA HIS A 396 -8.37 14.11 35.95
C HIS A 396 -7.33 13.55 34.97
N ARG A 397 -6.95 12.28 35.17
CA ARG A 397 -6.02 11.53 34.30
C ARG A 397 -6.72 10.60 33.29
N SER A 398 -8.02 10.82 33.07
CA SER A 398 -8.79 10.11 32.04
C SER A 398 -9.29 11.11 31.00
N LEU A 399 -9.06 10.81 29.73
CA LEU A 399 -9.44 11.68 28.59
C LEU A 399 -10.95 11.97 28.54
N GLU A 400 -11.80 11.10 29.11
CA GLU A 400 -13.26 11.28 29.16
C GLU A 400 -13.70 12.37 30.16
N LEU A 401 -12.91 12.57 31.22
CA LEU A 401 -13.22 13.50 32.30
C LEU A 401 -12.41 14.79 32.22
N MET A 402 -11.36 14.79 31.40
CA MET A 402 -10.40 15.88 31.26
C MET A 402 -11.04 17.15 30.68
N THR A 403 -10.69 18.31 31.25
CA THR A 403 -11.04 19.61 30.68
C THR A 403 -9.99 20.06 29.67
N VAL A 404 -10.31 21.08 28.87
CA VAL A 404 -9.32 21.75 28.02
C VAL A 404 -8.14 22.28 28.84
N ALA A 405 -8.37 22.75 30.07
CA ALA A 405 -7.30 23.26 30.94
C ALA A 405 -6.43 22.17 31.58
N ASP A 406 -6.93 20.94 31.72
CA ASP A 406 -6.11 19.79 32.12
C ASP A 406 -5.22 19.28 30.99
N PHE A 407 -5.65 19.49 29.75
CA PHE A 407 -4.93 19.09 28.54
C PHE A 407 -3.84 20.07 28.12
N LEU A 408 -4.03 21.36 28.43
CA LEU A 408 -3.07 22.45 28.21
C LEU A 408 -2.12 22.65 29.41
#